data_AF-A0A965QAV6-F1
#
_entry.id   AF-A0A965QAV6-F1
#
_cell.length_a   1.000
_cell.length_b   1.000
_cell.length_c   1.000
_cell.angle_alpha   90.00
_cell.angle_beta   90.00
_cell.angle_gamma   90.00
#
_symmetry.space_group_name_H-M   'P 1'
#
loop_
_entity.id
_entity.type
_entity.pdbx_description
1 polymer ?
#
loop_
_entity_poly.entity_id
_entity_poly.type
_entity_poly.pdbx_seq_one_letter_code
_entity_poly.pdbx_strand_id
1 'polypeptide(L)'
;MQHGSILFADDQSRITALARRPMTPSIPAAALDDLLGRSASRADVAQALRWALEQQGETVEVLEPDDAWQWAAPHRARYESPEWTWRR
;
A
#
# COMPACT_ATOMS: atom_id res chain seq x y z
N MET A 1 9.39 -0.13 12.46
CA MET A 1 8.21 -0.19 11.59
C MET A 1 8.69 -0.47 10.18
N GLN A 2 8.23 -1.56 9.57
CA GLN A 2 8.48 -1.86 8.15
C GLN A 2 7.15 -1.73 7.42
N HIS A 3 7.12 -0.96 6.32
CA HIS A 3 5.96 -0.83 5.46
C HIS A 3 6.40 -0.94 4.00
N GLY A 4 5.50 -1.42 3.15
CA GLY A 4 5.75 -1.63 1.73
C GLY A 4 4.48 -1.51 0.90
N SER A 5 4.59 -1.73 -0.39
CA SER A 5 3.46 -1.69 -1.32
C SER A 5 3.52 -2.90 -2.25
N ILE A 6 2.35 -3.45 -2.57
CA ILE A 6 2.18 -4.51 -3.57
C ILE A 6 1.49 -3.88 -4.77
N LEU A 7 2.11 -3.98 -5.95
CA LEU A 7 1.53 -3.50 -7.20
C LEU A 7 0.60 -4.58 -7.76
N PHE A 8 -0.70 -4.29 -7.88
CA PHE A 8 -1.68 -5.24 -8.42
C PHE A 8 -1.62 -5.31 -9.94
N ALA A 9 -1.74 -4.14 -10.59
CA ALA A 9 -1.64 -3.96 -12.03
C ALA A 9 -0.61 -2.86 -12.33
N ASP A 10 0.05 -2.93 -13.48
CA ASP A 10 1.02 -1.90 -13.87
C ASP A 10 0.32 -0.61 -14.32
N ASP A 11 0.48 0.44 -13.51
CA ASP A 11 0.06 1.81 -13.82
C ASP A 11 1.23 2.80 -13.74
N GLN A 12 2.48 2.33 -13.81
CA GLN A 12 3.69 3.15 -13.67
C GLN A 12 3.79 4.30 -14.70
N SER A 13 3.16 4.12 -15.87
CA SER A 13 3.02 5.17 -16.88
C SER A 13 2.29 6.42 -16.34
N ARG A 14 1.31 6.25 -15.44
CA ARG A 14 0.58 7.35 -14.81
C ARG A 14 1.43 8.09 -13.77
N ILE A 15 2.25 7.35 -13.02
CA ILE A 15 3.18 7.94 -12.04
C ILE A 15 4.18 8.86 -12.75
N THR A 16 4.70 8.42 -13.89
CA THR A 16 5.61 9.24 -14.71
C THR A 16 4.95 10.56 -15.15
N ALA A 17 3.66 10.55 -15.49
CA ALA A 17 2.93 11.76 -15.89
C ALA A 17 2.73 12.76 -14.74
N LEU A 18 2.74 12.30 -13.48
CA LEU A 18 2.56 13.14 -12.29
C LEU A 18 3.89 13.70 -11.77
N ALA A 19 5.02 13.19 -12.24
CA ALA A 19 6.34 13.58 -11.75
C ALA A 19 6.76 14.96 -12.29
N ARG A 20 7.21 15.86 -11.41
CA ARG A 20 7.75 17.18 -11.81
C ARG A 20 9.11 17.10 -12.49
N ARG A 21 9.81 15.97 -12.37
CA ARG A 21 11.10 15.71 -13.03
C ARG A 21 11.00 14.40 -13.80
N PRO A 22 11.71 14.27 -14.93
CA PRO A 22 11.79 13.00 -15.65
C PRO A 22 12.22 11.89 -14.69
N MET A 23 11.39 10.85 -14.60
CA MET A 23 11.78 9.61 -13.92
C MET A 23 12.47 8.74 -14.97
N THR A 24 13.66 8.24 -14.65
CA THR A 24 14.26 7.16 -15.45
C THR A 24 13.28 6.00 -15.44
N PRO A 25 12.89 5.42 -16.61
CA PRO A 25 11.97 4.31 -16.61
C PRO A 25 12.54 3.21 -15.72
N SER A 26 11.82 2.85 -14.67
CA SER A 26 12.19 1.70 -13.86
C SER A 26 12.07 0.46 -14.73
N ILE A 27 12.83 -0.59 -14.38
CA ILE A 27 12.52 -1.95 -14.82
C ILE A 27 11.00 -2.15 -14.67
N PRO A 28 10.31 -2.78 -15.64
CA PRO A 28 8.88 -3.04 -15.53
C PRO A 28 8.59 -3.64 -14.16
N ALA A 29 7.74 -2.96 -13.39
CA ALA A 29 7.41 -3.44 -12.06
C ALA A 29 6.68 -4.78 -12.21
N ALA A 30 7.08 -5.78 -11.42
CA ALA A 30 6.40 -7.07 -11.44
C ALA A 30 5.01 -6.91 -10.80
N ALA A 31 4.00 -6.62 -11.61
CA ALA A 31 2.63 -6.52 -11.17
C ALA A 31 2.12 -7.91 -10.76
N LEU A 32 1.33 -7.97 -9.69
CA LEU A 32 0.82 -9.21 -9.15
C LEU A 32 -0.04 -9.96 -10.16
N ASP A 33 -0.87 -9.24 -10.92
CA ASP A 33 -1.74 -9.83 -11.91
C ASP A 33 -0.96 -10.54 -13.03
N ASP A 34 0.17 -9.95 -13.46
CA ASP A 34 1.06 -10.53 -14.46
C ASP A 34 1.75 -11.79 -13.93
N LEU A 35 2.18 -11.76 -12.66
CA LEU A 35 2.83 -12.90 -12.01
C LEU A 35 1.85 -14.07 -11.78
N LEU A 36 0.59 -13.78 -11.47
CA LEU A 36 -0.43 -14.80 -11.22
C LEU A 36 -1.13 -15.28 -12.49
N GLY A 37 -1.00 -14.56 -13.61
CA GLY A 37 -1.73 -14.82 -14.85
C GLY A 37 -3.25 -14.58 -14.74
N ARG A 38 -3.69 -13.87 -13.69
CA ARG A 38 -5.09 -13.51 -13.42
C ARG A 38 -5.15 -12.26 -12.55
N SER A 39 -6.28 -11.56 -12.59
CA SER A 39 -6.51 -10.48 -11.64
C SER A 39 -6.71 -10.98 -10.21
N ALA A 40 -6.06 -10.32 -9.26
CA ALA A 40 -6.25 -10.53 -7.83
C ALA A 40 -7.06 -9.39 -7.21
N SER A 41 -7.98 -9.72 -6.32
CA SER A 41 -8.69 -8.71 -5.53
C SER A 41 -7.88 -8.31 -4.29
N ARG A 42 -8.18 -7.13 -3.71
CA ARG A 42 -7.60 -6.75 -2.41
C ARG A 42 -7.94 -7.75 -1.31
N ALA A 43 -9.14 -8.34 -1.37
CA ALA A 43 -9.57 -9.36 -0.43
C ALA A 43 -8.76 -10.65 -0.60
N ASP A 44 -8.42 -11.03 -1.84
CA ASP A 44 -7.58 -12.20 -2.13
C ASP A 44 -6.21 -12.06 -1.46
N VAL A 45 -5.57 -10.89 -1.65
CA VAL A 45 -4.25 -10.62 -1.08
C VAL A 45 -4.30 -10.52 0.45
N ALA A 46 -5.31 -9.84 0.99
CA ALA A 46 -5.49 -9.74 2.44
C ALA A 46 -5.67 -11.13 3.08
N GLN A 47 -6.48 -12.00 2.47
CA GLN A 47 -6.70 -13.36 2.94
C GLN A 47 -5.44 -14.21 2.80
N ALA A 48 -4.70 -14.10 1.69
CA ALA A 48 -3.46 -14.83 1.49
C ALA A 48 -2.37 -14.42 2.50
N LEU A 49 -2.25 -13.12 2.79
CA LEU A 49 -1.32 -12.60 3.81
C LEU A 49 -1.72 -13.06 5.22
N ARG A 50 -3.00 -12.99 5.57
CA ARG A 50 -3.50 -13.51 6.84
C ARG A 50 -3.13 -14.98 7.02
N TRP A 51 -3.48 -15.80 6.03
CA TRP A 51 -3.17 -17.22 6.06
C TRP A 51 -1.66 -17.48 6.20
N ALA A 52 -0.83 -16.77 5.44
CA ALA A 52 0.63 -16.94 5.51
C ALA A 52 1.20 -16.60 6.90
N LEU A 53 0.68 -15.57 7.56
CA LEU A 53 1.08 -15.17 8.92
C LEU A 53 0.60 -16.18 9.96
N GLU A 54 -0.65 -16.63 9.88
CA GLU A 54 -1.21 -17.65 10.78
C GLU A 54 -0.43 -18.98 10.68
N GLN A 55 0.04 -19.35 9.49
CA GLN A 55 0.90 -20.53 9.29
C GLN A 55 2.29 -20.40 9.96
N GLN A 56 2.72 -19.18 10.29
CA GLN A 56 3.93 -18.93 11.09
C GLN A 56 3.63 -18.90 12.60
N GLY A 57 2.38 -19.12 13.01
CA GLY A 57 1.94 -19.05 14.40
C GLY A 57 1.62 -17.63 14.88
N GLU A 58 1.56 -16.65 13.97
CA GLU A 58 1.16 -15.29 14.30
C GLU A 58 -0.37 -15.18 14.43
N THR A 59 -0.84 -14.36 15.36
CA THR A 59 -2.27 -14.05 15.48
C THR A 59 -2.57 -12.76 14.72
N VAL A 60 -3.47 -12.84 13.74
CA VAL A 60 -3.87 -11.69 12.92
C VAL A 60 -5.25 -11.21 13.36
N GLU A 61 -5.28 -10.06 14.01
CA GLU A 61 -6.51 -9.43 14.46
C GLU A 61 -7.03 -8.41 13.43
N VAL A 62 -8.35 -8.35 13.28
CA VAL A 62 -8.99 -7.28 12.52
C VAL A 62 -8.97 -6.04 13.38
N LEU A 63 -8.45 -4.93 12.84
CA LEU A 63 -8.60 -3.64 13.48
C LEU A 63 -10.00 -3.10 13.20
N GLU A 64 -10.82 -2.97 14.25
CA GLU A 64 -12.17 -2.43 14.12
C GLU A 64 -12.14 -0.95 13.70
N PRO A 65 -13.12 -0.48 12.91
CA PRO A 65 -13.11 0.89 12.38
C PRO A 65 -13.03 1.98 13.45
N ASP A 66 -13.72 1.79 14.58
CA ASP A 66 -13.75 2.76 15.68
C ASP A 66 -12.38 2.85 16.39
N ASP A 67 -11.72 1.72 16.59
CA ASP A 67 -10.36 1.67 17.13
C ASP A 67 -9.38 2.33 16.17
N ALA A 68 -9.46 1.99 14.88
CA ALA A 68 -8.63 2.61 13.84
C ALA A 68 -8.75 4.13 13.84
N TRP A 69 -9.96 4.65 13.99
CA TRP A 69 -10.21 6.09 14.07
C TRP A 69 -9.57 6.72 15.31
N GLN A 70 -9.71 6.09 16.48
CA GLN A 70 -9.12 6.58 17.73
C GLN A 70 -7.61 6.71 17.62
N TRP A 71 -6.92 5.74 17.01
CA TRP A 71 -5.48 5.78 16.80
C TRP A 71 -5.05 6.77 15.71
N ALA A 72 -5.85 6.94 14.64
CA ALA A 72 -5.53 7.83 13.53
C ALA A 72 -5.78 9.32 13.85
N ALA A 73 -6.80 9.63 14.65
CA ALA A 73 -7.25 11.00 14.91
C ALA A 73 -6.14 11.94 15.41
N PRO A 74 -5.26 11.56 16.35
CA PRO A 74 -4.16 12.42 16.79
C PRO A 74 -3.13 12.76 15.70
N HIS A 75 -3.00 11.91 14.67
CA HIS A 75 -2.03 12.08 13.60
C HIS A 75 -2.59 12.79 12.37
N ARG A 76 -3.93 12.80 12.23
CA ARG A 76 -4.63 13.36 11.08
C ARG A 76 -4.23 14.80 10.77
N ALA A 77 -4.26 15.67 11.77
CA ALA A 77 -3.93 17.09 11.61
C ALA A 77 -2.51 17.30 11.04
N ARG A 78 -1.57 16.41 11.37
CA ARG A 78 -0.21 16.45 10.84
C ARG A 78 -0.15 15.98 9.40
N TYR A 79 -0.77 14.84 9.09
CA TYR A 79 -0.70 14.25 7.74
C TYR A 79 -1.50 15.03 6.68
N GLU A 80 -2.51 15.79 7.09
CA GLU A 80 -3.25 16.70 6.22
C GLU A 80 -2.62 18.09 6.11
N SER A 81 -1.64 18.43 6.95
CA SER A 81 -1.03 19.77 6.98
C SER A 81 -0.17 20.02 5.73
N PRO A 82 -0.49 21.04 4.91
CA PRO A 82 0.34 21.41 3.76
C PRO A 82 1.75 21.82 4.17
N GLU A 83 1.89 22.43 5.36
CA GLU A 83 3.19 22.80 5.90
C GLU A 83 4.04 21.59 6.24
N TRP A 84 3.42 20.49 6.71
CA TRP A 84 4.14 19.24 6.95
C TRP A 84 4.42 18.50 5.65
N THR A 85 3.47 18.45 4.71
CA THR A 85 3.61 17.72 3.43
C THR A 85 4.59 18.40 2.46
N TRP A 86 4.62 19.72 2.41
CA TRP A 86 5.30 20.48 1.35
C TRP A 86 6.42 21.40 1.82
N ARG A 87 6.67 21.55 3.13
CA ARG A 87 7.89 22.27 3.57
C ARG A 87 9.11 21.52 3.05
N ARG A 88 9.98 22.29 2.41
CA ARG A 88 11.33 21.88 2.02
C ARG A 88 12.29 22.03 3.18
#